data_AF-A0A509LLN2-F1
#
_entry.id   AF-A0A509LLN2-F1
#
_cell.length_a   1.000
_cell.length_b   1.000
_cell.length_c   1.000
_cell.angle_alpha   90.00
_cell.angle_beta   90.00
_cell.angle_gamma   90.00
#
_symmetry.space_group_name_H-M   'P 1'
#
loop_
_entity.id
_entity.type
_entity.pdbx_description
1 polymer ?
#
loop_
_entity_poly.entity_id
_entity_poly.type
_entity_poly.pdbx_seq_one_letter_code
_entity_poly.pdbx_strand_id
1 'polypeptide(L)'
;QPKEIRDRMAKDVENFVYGLLTDVFNTTDTAQIVIDEILKNKSHDPGSKAQKIESKKDWTKEKIINKALTITADKGPDGDFDD
;
A
#
# COMPACT_ATOMS: atom_id res chain seq x y z
N GLN A 1 21.76 9.60 11.18
CA GLN A 1 20.81 10.69 11.47
C GLN A 1 20.47 10.70 12.96
N PRO A 2 20.27 11.89 13.56
CA PRO A 2 19.80 12.04 14.95
C PRO A 2 18.47 11.35 15.20
N LYS A 3 18.24 10.92 16.45
CA LYS A 3 17.00 10.22 16.85
C LYS A 3 15.75 11.02 16.52
N GLU A 4 15.74 12.32 16.86
CA GLU A 4 14.60 13.22 16.64
C GLU A 4 14.18 13.28 15.15
N ILE A 5 15.15 13.29 14.23
CA ILE A 5 14.86 13.31 12.79
C ILE A 5 14.22 11.98 12.37
N ARG A 6 14.74 10.85 12.86
CA ARG A 6 14.16 9.53 12.54
C ARG A 6 12.75 9.39 13.09
N ASP A 7 12.52 9.86 14.31
CA ASP A 7 11.20 9.79 14.97
C ASP A 7 10.19 10.65 14.20
N ARG A 8 10.57 11.87 13.76
CA ARG A 8 9.75 12.70 12.89
C ARG A 8 9.41 11.99 11.57
N MET A 9 10.42 11.46 10.88
CA MET A 9 10.20 10.75 9.61
C MET A 9 9.29 9.53 9.77
N ALA A 10 9.46 8.76 10.86
CA ALA A 10 8.60 7.62 11.15
C ALA A 10 7.15 8.07 11.38
N LYS A 11 6.95 9.18 12.11
CA LYS A 11 5.61 9.73 12.35
C LYS A 11 4.96 10.27 11.08
N ASP A 12 5.73 10.90 10.19
CA ASP A 12 5.22 11.39 8.91
C ASP A 12 4.74 10.23 8.02
N VAL A 13 5.51 9.13 7.96
CA VAL A 13 5.10 7.90 7.24
C VAL A 13 3.87 7.26 7.89
N GLU A 14 3.82 7.19 9.23
CA GLU A 14 2.68 6.66 9.96
C GLU A 14 1.40 7.45 9.64
N ASN A 15 1.46 8.78 9.72
CA ASN A 15 0.33 9.66 9.43
C ASN A 15 -0.12 9.55 7.96
N PHE A 16 0.83 9.49 7.03
CA PHE A 16 0.53 9.30 5.62
C PHE A 16 -0.18 7.97 5.36
N VAL A 17 0.34 6.86 5.89
CA VAL A 17 -0.26 5.54 5.72
C VAL A 17 -1.64 5.49 6.38
N TYR A 18 -1.79 6.09 7.56
CA TYR A 18 -3.08 6.16 8.23
C TYR A 18 -4.14 6.84 7.35
N GLY A 19 -3.87 8.06 6.86
CA GLY A 19 -4.79 8.79 5.99
C GLY A 19 -5.05 8.07 4.66
N LEU A 20 -4.03 7.44 4.07
CA LEU A 20 -4.21 6.62 2.87
C LEU A 20 -5.21 5.48 3.10
N LEU A 21 -5.11 4.80 4.24
CA LEU A 21 -6.02 3.70 4.60
C LEU A 21 -7.43 4.21 4.92
N THR A 22 -7.55 5.23 5.77
CA THR A 22 -8.87 5.69 6.25
C THR A 22 -9.61 6.55 5.25
N ASP A 23 -8.92 7.45 4.56
CA ASP A 23 -9.57 8.52 3.79
C ASP A 23 -9.63 8.18 2.30
N VAL A 24 -8.63 7.48 1.77
CA VAL A 24 -8.57 7.10 0.34
C VAL A 24 -9.14 5.71 0.11
N PHE A 25 -8.70 4.72 0.88
CA PHE A 25 -9.18 3.34 0.74
C PHE A 25 -10.43 3.04 1.56
N ASN A 26 -10.86 3.97 2.43
CA ASN A 26 -12.06 3.85 3.26
C ASN A 26 -12.07 2.55 4.10
N THR A 27 -10.93 2.21 4.70
CA THR A 27 -10.76 0.97 5.48
C THR A 27 -10.87 1.16 6.99
N THR A 28 -11.48 2.25 7.44
CA THR A 28 -11.75 2.50 8.87
C THR A 28 -12.55 1.34 9.48
N ASP A 29 -12.30 1.05 10.76
CA ASP A 29 -12.98 -0.01 11.54
C ASP A 29 -12.83 -1.47 11.01
N THR A 30 -11.93 -1.71 10.06
CA THR A 30 -11.69 -3.07 9.53
C THR A 30 -10.74 -3.91 10.38
N ALA A 31 -10.06 -3.29 11.37
CA ALA A 31 -9.07 -3.97 12.21
C ALA A 31 -9.66 -5.16 12.98
N GLN A 32 -10.91 -5.07 13.45
CA GLN A 32 -11.52 -6.17 14.20
C GLN A 32 -11.68 -7.43 13.33
N ILE A 33 -11.95 -7.27 12.03
CA ILE A 33 -12.12 -8.39 11.09
C ILE A 33 -10.84 -9.22 11.01
N VAL A 34 -9.67 -8.57 10.92
CA VAL A 34 -8.38 -9.28 10.82
C VAL A 34 -8.02 -9.99 12.13
N ILE A 35 -8.35 -9.37 13.27
CA ILE A 35 -8.12 -9.95 14.60
C ILE A 35 -8.97 -11.22 14.76
N ASP A 36 -10.26 -11.15 14.41
CA ASP A 36 -11.17 -12.28 14.54
C ASP A 36 -10.74 -13.47 13.67
N GLU A 37 -10.27 -13.23 12.44
CA GLU A 37 -9.76 -14.29 11.56
C GLU A 37 -8.47 -14.93 12.11
N ILE A 38 -7.52 -14.14 12.63
CA ILE A 38 -6.31 -14.66 13.28
C ILE A 38 -6.67 -15.56 14.46
N LEU A 39 -7.56 -15.10 15.34
CA LEU A 39 -7.99 -15.86 16.52
C LEU A 39 -8.72 -17.16 16.13
N LYS A 40 -9.62 -17.08 15.15
CA LYS A 40 -10.34 -18.23 14.60
C LYS A 40 -9.39 -19.27 13.99
N ASN A 41 -8.37 -18.82 13.27
CA ASN A 41 -7.37 -19.69 12.64
C ASN A 41 -6.31 -20.20 13.62
N LYS A 42 -6.27 -19.66 14.85
CA LYS A 42 -5.22 -19.94 15.85
C LYS A 42 -3.82 -19.79 15.25
N SER A 43 -3.65 -18.79 14.39
CA SER A 43 -2.44 -18.55 13.60
C SER A 43 -2.26 -17.05 13.39
N HIS A 44 -1.02 -16.63 13.13
CA HIS A 44 -0.73 -15.26 12.71
C HIS A 44 -1.23 -14.95 11.28
N ASP A 45 -1.60 -15.98 10.51
CA ASP A 45 -2.14 -15.84 9.17
C ASP A 45 -3.66 -15.54 9.23
N PRO A 46 -4.11 -14.33 8.81
CA PRO A 46 -5.53 -13.97 8.75
C PRO A 46 -6.27 -14.62 7.57
N GLY A 47 -5.62 -15.49 6.79
CA GLY A 47 -6.24 -16.35 5.80
C GLY A 47 -6.22 -15.80 4.38
N SER A 48 -7.21 -16.22 3.57
CA SER A 48 -7.18 -16.08 2.11
C SER A 48 -7.07 -14.64 1.59
N LYS A 49 -7.55 -13.65 2.37
CA LYS A 49 -7.49 -12.23 2.00
C LYS A 49 -6.12 -11.59 2.17
N ALA A 50 -5.21 -12.22 2.91
CA ALA A 50 -3.80 -11.77 3.02
C ALA A 50 -2.86 -12.52 2.06
N GLN A 51 -3.39 -13.43 1.24
CA GLN A 51 -2.56 -14.22 0.33
C GLN A 51 -2.11 -13.37 -0.86
N LYS A 52 -0.91 -13.69 -1.36
CA LYS A 52 -0.37 -13.05 -2.56
C LYS A 52 -1.27 -13.38 -3.76
N ILE A 53 -1.89 -12.35 -4.34
CA ILE A 53 -2.77 -12.52 -5.50
C ILE A 53 -2.01 -12.55 -6.84
N GLU A 54 -0.82 -11.95 -6.92
CA GLU A 54 -0.03 -11.90 -8.15
C GLU A 54 1.09 -12.94 -8.18
N SER A 55 1.29 -13.59 -9.33
CA SER A 55 2.37 -14.56 -9.51
C SER A 55 3.74 -13.88 -9.56
N LYS A 56 4.74 -14.44 -8.87
CA LYS A 56 6.14 -13.97 -8.98
C LYS A 56 6.65 -13.98 -10.43
N LYS A 57 6.15 -14.90 -11.27
CA LYS A 57 6.54 -15.01 -12.69
C LYS A 57 6.04 -13.85 -13.56
N ASP A 58 5.12 -13.02 -13.04
CA ASP A 58 4.59 -11.86 -13.75
C ASP A 58 5.38 -10.58 -13.46
N TRP A 59 6.22 -10.60 -12.44
CA TRP A 59 7.05 -9.47 -12.01
C TRP A 59 8.47 -9.52 -12.60
N THR A 60 8.58 -9.81 -13.91
CA THR A 60 9.84 -9.69 -14.65
C THR A 60 9.97 -8.30 -15.26
N LYS A 61 11.20 -7.83 -15.48
CA LYS A 61 11.46 -6.50 -16.10
C LYS A 61 10.67 -6.32 -17.40
N GLU A 62 10.70 -7.32 -18.28
CA GLU A 62 10.01 -7.29 -19.58
C GLU A 62 8.49 -7.17 -19.42
N LYS A 63 7.89 -7.97 -18.53
CA LYS A 63 6.44 -7.92 -18.26
C LYS A 63 6.02 -6.62 -17.60
N ILE A 64 6.85 -6.05 -16.70
CA ILE A 64 6.60 -4.75 -16.09
C ILE A 64 6.59 -3.65 -17.16
N ILE A 65 7.57 -3.64 -18.07
CA ILE A 65 7.61 -2.68 -19.18
C ILE A 65 6.37 -2.84 -20.06
N ASN A 66 6.02 -4.07 -20.45
CA ASN A 66 4.83 -4.33 -21.27
C ASN A 66 3.54 -3.87 -20.56
N LYS A 67 3.40 -4.12 -19.25
CA LYS A 67 2.25 -3.63 -18.46
C LYS A 67 2.21 -2.10 -18.43
N ALA A 68 3.34 -1.44 -18.22
CA ALA A 68 3.42 0.02 -18.20
C ALA A 68 2.99 0.66 -19.54
N LEU A 69 3.37 0.06 -20.68
CA LEU A 69 2.95 0.53 -22.00
C LEU A 69 1.43 0.49 -22.23
N THR A 70 0.72 -0.41 -21.54
CA THR A 70 -0.75 -0.53 -21.64
C THR A 70 -1.50 0.48 -20.76
N ILE A 71 -0.81 1.17 -19.84
CA ILE A 71 -1.42 2.19 -18.99
C ILE A 71 -1.60 3.45 -19.82
N THR A 72 -2.79 3.64 -20.39
CA THR A 72 -3.20 4.91 -20.98
C THR A 72 -3.56 5.87 -19.86
N ALA A 73 -2.61 6.69 -19.41
CA ALA A 73 -2.89 7.79 -18.51
C ALA A 73 -3.46 8.96 -19.31
N ASP A 74 -4.65 9.44 -18.94
CA ASP A 74 -4.98 10.84 -19.18
C ASP A 74 -3.94 11.64 -18.38
N LYS A 75 -3.01 12.29 -19.07
CA LYS A 75 -1.83 12.89 -18.45
C LYS A 75 -2.17 14.14 -17.63
N GLY A 76 -3.45 14.51 -17.54
CA GLY A 76 -3.86 15.77 -16.96
C GLY A 76 -3.25 16.96 -17.72
N PRO A 77 -3.57 18.19 -17.30
CA PRO A 77 -2.86 19.36 -17.80
C PRO A 77 -1.39 19.31 -17.38
N ASP A 78 -0.50 19.91 -18.19
CA ASP A 78 0.91 20.07 -17.83
C ASP A 78 1.02 20.72 -16.44
N GLY A 79 1.72 20.05 -15.53
CA GLY A 79 1.98 20.59 -14.20
C GLY A 79 3.01 21.72 -14.27
N ASP A 80 2.74 22.82 -13.56
CA ASP A 80 3.70 23.88 -13.31
C ASP A 80 4.54 23.49 -12.08
N PHE A 81 5.78 23.07 -12.31
CA PHE A 81 6.69 22.56 -11.28
C PHE A 81 7.87 23.54 -11.05
N ASP A 82 7.59 24.85 -11.01
CA ASP A 82 8.59 25.91 -10.78
C ASP A 82 8.93 26.13 -9.28
N ASP A 83 9.22 25.05 -8.52
CA ASP A 83 9.79 25.11 -7.16
C ASP A 83 11.26 24.64 -7.11
#